data_AF-A0A3D0XBF3-F1
#
_entry.id   AF-A0A3D0XBF3-F1
#
_cell.length_a   1.000
_cell.length_b   1.000
_cell.length_c   1.000
_cell.angle_alpha   90.00
_cell.angle_beta   90.00
_cell.angle_gamma   90.00
#
_symmetry.space_group_name_H-M   'P 1'
#
loop_
_entity.id
_entity.type
_entity.pdbx_description
1 polymer ?
#
loop_
_entity_poly.entity_id
_entity_poly.type
_entity_poly.pdbx_seq_one_letter_code
_entity_poly.pdbx_strand_id
1 'polypeptide(L)'
;MKAYNEHLLSEGGFIGVHFETTGLKTLSIDVGIPGKFNVYNALAAICAVSFFDIPDEAIIKGLKAAKVKGRVEPVKVNGNYTLLIDYAHNALSMENVLTTLRKYNPHRLITMFGAGGNRPKVRRYEMGETSGRLSDLSVITEDNSRYEDVMDIIEDIKTGINKTDGKYVVVPNR
;
A
#
# COMPACT_ATOMS: atom_id res chain seq x y z
N MET A 1 9.30 24.47 -5.52
CA MET A 1 8.53 23.68 -6.48
C MET A 1 7.16 23.36 -5.88
N LYS A 2 6.09 23.32 -6.67
CA LYS A 2 4.74 22.99 -6.20
C LYS A 2 4.10 21.99 -7.17
N ALA A 3 3.21 21.13 -6.66
CA ALA A 3 2.36 20.27 -7.47
C ALA A 3 0.95 20.87 -7.62
N TYR A 4 0.29 20.59 -8.74
CA TYR A 4 -1.11 20.88 -9.02
C TYR A 4 -1.68 19.82 -9.97
N ASN A 5 -3.00 19.88 -10.25
CA ASN A 5 -3.70 18.90 -11.09
C ASN A 5 -3.52 17.43 -10.65
N GLU A 6 -3.42 17.22 -9.32
CA GLU A 6 -3.20 15.90 -8.73
C GLU A 6 -4.42 14.99 -8.88
N HIS A 7 -4.21 13.82 -9.47
CA HIS A 7 -5.24 12.78 -9.54
C HIS A 7 -4.63 11.38 -9.45
N LEU A 8 -5.41 10.46 -8.92
CA LEU A 8 -5.00 9.07 -8.76
C LEU A 8 -5.12 8.34 -10.11
N LEU A 9 -4.14 7.52 -10.44
CA LEU A 9 -4.13 6.71 -11.66
C LEU A 9 -4.41 5.24 -11.33
N SER A 10 -5.40 4.64 -11.98
CA SER A 10 -5.69 3.20 -11.88
C SER A 10 -6.07 2.66 -13.25
N GLU A 11 -5.13 2.01 -13.93
CA GLU A 11 -5.35 1.43 -15.26
C GLU A 11 -4.55 0.14 -15.43
N GLY A 12 -5.19 -0.97 -15.81
CA GLY A 12 -4.49 -2.15 -16.34
C GLY A 12 -3.35 -2.71 -15.48
N GLY A 13 -3.49 -2.74 -14.15
CA GLY A 13 -2.44 -3.20 -13.23
C GLY A 13 -1.40 -2.14 -12.85
N PHE A 14 -1.54 -0.92 -13.35
CA PHE A 14 -0.84 0.27 -12.87
C PHE A 14 -1.68 0.99 -11.82
N ILE A 15 -1.08 1.27 -10.67
CA ILE A 15 -1.64 2.14 -9.64
C ILE A 15 -0.58 3.19 -9.31
N GLY A 16 -0.95 4.45 -9.40
CA GLY A 16 -0.02 5.55 -9.23
C GLY A 16 -0.70 6.88 -8.93
N VAL A 17 0.04 7.97 -9.08
CA VAL A 17 -0.50 9.32 -8.97
C VAL A 17 0.07 10.17 -10.09
N HIS A 18 -0.80 10.96 -10.71
CA HIS A 18 -0.44 11.98 -11.67
C HIS A 18 -0.41 13.35 -10.97
N PHE A 19 0.52 14.20 -11.37
CA PHE A 19 0.50 15.62 -11.04
C PHE A 19 1.35 16.43 -12.02
N GLU A 20 1.08 17.72 -12.06
CA GLU A 20 1.88 18.69 -12.79
C GLU A 20 2.69 19.54 -11.80
N THR A 21 3.88 19.98 -12.22
CA THR A 21 4.79 20.77 -11.38
C THR A 21 4.94 22.20 -11.88
N THR A 22 5.23 23.12 -10.96
CA THR A 22 5.61 24.51 -11.26
C THR A 22 6.74 25.00 -10.35
N GLY A 23 7.42 26.06 -10.76
CA GLY A 23 8.56 26.67 -10.07
C GLY A 23 9.88 26.31 -10.76
N LEU A 24 10.67 25.43 -10.14
CA LEU A 24 12.02 25.09 -10.62
C LEU A 24 12.01 24.37 -11.98
N LYS A 25 11.03 23.49 -12.19
CA LYS A 25 10.74 22.83 -13.47
C LYS A 25 9.22 22.74 -13.64
N THR A 26 8.77 22.67 -14.88
CA THR A 26 7.36 22.48 -15.26
C THR A 26 7.24 21.16 -16.01
N LEU A 27 6.80 20.14 -15.30
CA LEU A 27 6.77 18.74 -15.74
C LEU A 27 5.37 18.16 -15.49
N SER A 28 4.93 17.29 -16.39
CA SER A 28 3.77 16.41 -16.21
C SER A 28 4.28 15.01 -15.85
N ILE A 29 3.89 14.50 -14.69
CA ILE A 29 4.55 13.34 -14.07
C ILE A 29 3.54 12.30 -13.62
N ASP A 30 3.77 11.05 -14.05
CA ASP A 30 3.18 9.87 -13.44
C ASP A 30 4.19 9.24 -12.48
N VAL A 31 3.80 8.99 -11.24
CA VAL A 31 4.59 8.22 -10.28
C VAL A 31 3.99 6.84 -10.15
N GLY A 32 4.81 5.80 -10.36
CA GLY A 32 4.43 4.39 -10.26
C GLY A 32 4.24 3.86 -8.84
N ILE A 33 4.00 4.74 -7.87
CA ILE A 33 3.80 4.42 -6.45
C ILE A 33 2.51 5.11 -5.98
N PRO A 34 1.55 4.36 -5.41
CA PRO A 34 0.26 4.90 -5.02
C PRO A 34 0.30 5.95 -3.91
N GLY A 35 -0.72 6.81 -3.90
CA GLY A 35 -1.03 7.72 -2.81
C GLY A 35 -0.48 9.12 -3.01
N LYS A 36 -1.28 10.13 -2.65
CA LYS A 36 -0.93 11.55 -2.79
C LYS A 36 0.32 11.96 -2.02
N PHE A 37 0.66 11.24 -0.94
CA PHE A 37 1.92 11.50 -0.22
C PHE A 37 3.16 11.26 -1.10
N ASN A 38 3.07 10.39 -2.12
CA ASN A 38 4.17 10.20 -3.06
C ASN A 38 4.37 11.37 -4.03
N VAL A 39 3.40 12.29 -4.16
CA VAL A 39 3.61 13.57 -4.84
C VAL A 39 4.68 14.37 -4.11
N TYR A 40 4.60 14.46 -2.77
CA TYR A 40 5.61 15.15 -1.96
C TYR A 40 6.98 14.48 -2.08
N ASN A 41 7.04 13.15 -2.04
CA ASN A 41 8.29 12.41 -2.22
C ASN A 41 8.91 12.66 -3.60
N ALA A 42 8.08 12.66 -4.65
CA ALA A 42 8.52 12.95 -6.00
C ALA A 42 9.00 14.41 -6.16
N LEU A 43 8.27 15.40 -5.60
CA LEU A 43 8.73 16.79 -5.57
C LEU A 43 10.08 16.95 -4.88
N ALA A 44 10.31 16.27 -3.76
CA ALA A 44 11.60 16.28 -3.08
C ALA A 44 12.71 15.67 -3.95
N ALA A 45 12.45 14.55 -4.61
CA ALA A 45 13.38 13.92 -5.54
C ALA A 45 13.71 14.84 -6.73
N ILE A 46 12.70 15.47 -7.35
CA ILE A 46 12.88 16.40 -8.46
C ILE A 46 13.73 17.60 -8.03
N CYS A 47 13.43 18.20 -6.87
CA CYS A 47 14.24 19.30 -6.32
C CYS A 47 15.70 18.88 -6.12
N ALA A 48 15.95 17.70 -5.57
CA ALA A 48 17.30 17.21 -5.33
C ALA A 48 18.08 17.01 -6.65
N VAL A 49 17.45 16.44 -7.69
CA VAL A 49 18.12 16.17 -8.97
C VAL A 49 18.21 17.40 -9.89
N SER A 50 17.42 18.44 -9.64
CA SER A 50 17.37 19.65 -10.49
C SER A 50 18.65 20.48 -10.48
N PHE A 51 19.57 20.23 -9.54
CA PHE A 51 20.89 20.87 -9.50
C PHE A 51 21.95 20.12 -10.34
N PHE A 52 21.58 19.01 -10.96
CA PHE A 52 22.41 18.24 -11.88
C PHE A 52 21.91 18.41 -13.30
N ASP A 53 22.79 18.21 -14.28
CA ASP A 53 22.46 18.28 -15.71
C ASP A 53 21.74 17.01 -16.19
N ILE A 54 20.58 16.74 -15.59
CA ILE A 54 19.72 15.59 -15.89
C ILE A 54 18.57 16.07 -16.78
N PRO A 55 18.37 15.47 -17.97
CA PRO A 55 17.25 15.80 -18.84
C PRO A 55 15.90 15.56 -18.16
N ASP A 56 14.94 16.45 -18.40
CA ASP A 56 13.59 16.35 -17.84
C ASP A 56 12.90 15.03 -18.17
N GLU A 57 13.11 14.50 -19.38
CA GLU A 57 12.60 13.20 -19.79
C GLU A 57 13.14 12.05 -18.92
N ALA A 58 14.40 12.12 -18.49
CA ALA A 58 15.00 11.13 -17.61
C ALA A 58 14.37 11.17 -16.21
N ILE A 59 14.05 12.37 -15.70
CA ILE A 59 13.33 12.54 -14.43
C ILE A 59 11.93 11.92 -14.51
N ILE A 60 11.18 12.24 -15.57
CA ILE A 60 9.81 11.73 -15.80
C ILE A 60 9.83 10.20 -15.90
N LYS A 61 10.69 9.64 -16.75
CA LYS A 61 10.82 8.17 -16.91
C LYS A 61 11.27 7.49 -15.62
N GLY A 62 12.22 8.09 -14.90
CA GLY A 62 12.73 7.58 -13.64
C GLY A 62 11.65 7.48 -12.57
N LEU A 63 10.84 8.53 -12.40
CA LEU A 63 9.74 8.55 -11.43
C LEU A 63 8.60 7.58 -11.80
N LYS A 64 8.31 7.42 -13.09
CA LYS A 64 7.33 6.45 -13.56
C LYS A 64 7.77 5.00 -13.33
N ALA A 65 9.06 4.73 -13.47
CA ALA A 65 9.65 3.41 -13.28
C ALA A 65 10.04 3.10 -11.82
N ALA A 66 10.04 4.11 -10.94
CA ALA A 66 10.45 3.96 -9.56
C ALA A 66 9.57 2.94 -8.82
N LYS A 67 10.23 1.99 -8.16
CA LYS A 67 9.60 0.99 -7.29
C LYS A 67 10.39 0.89 -6.00
N VAL A 68 9.68 0.70 -4.89
CA VAL A 68 10.29 0.46 -3.59
C VAL A 68 9.85 -0.92 -3.13
N LYS A 69 10.82 -1.82 -2.91
CA LYS A 69 10.56 -3.20 -2.50
C LYS A 69 9.71 -3.23 -1.22
N GLY A 70 8.57 -3.92 -1.26
CA GLY A 70 7.64 -4.05 -0.14
C GLY A 70 6.92 -2.76 0.28
N ARG A 71 6.78 -1.77 -0.62
CA ARG A 71 5.98 -0.55 -0.41
C ARG A 71 4.99 -0.39 -1.55
N VAL A 72 3.80 -0.92 -1.33
CA VAL A 72 2.73 -1.05 -2.34
C VAL A 72 3.28 -1.49 -3.70
N GLU A 73 4.15 -2.49 -3.66
CA GLU A 73 4.89 -3.01 -4.80
C GLU A 73 3.94 -3.79 -5.72
N PRO A 74 3.77 -3.39 -6.99
CA PRO A 74 2.90 -4.10 -7.91
C PRO A 74 3.54 -5.40 -8.39
N VAL A 75 2.79 -6.50 -8.26
CA VAL A 75 3.17 -7.82 -8.77
C VAL A 75 2.42 -8.07 -10.06
N LYS A 76 3.16 -8.47 -11.11
CA LYS A 76 2.55 -8.83 -12.38
C LYS A 76 1.76 -10.14 -12.21
N VAL A 77 0.48 -10.08 -12.57
CA VAL A 77 -0.43 -11.22 -12.55
C VAL A 77 -1.07 -11.39 -13.93
N ASN A 78 -1.46 -12.63 -14.25
CA ASN A 78 -2.12 -12.94 -15.53
C ASN A 78 -3.65 -12.75 -15.47
N GLY A 79 -4.21 -12.52 -14.29
CA GLY A 79 -5.65 -12.28 -14.09
C GLY A 79 -6.02 -10.81 -14.22
N ASN A 80 -7.33 -10.54 -14.32
CA ASN A 80 -7.86 -9.17 -14.37
C ASN A 80 -8.05 -8.57 -12.96
N TYR A 81 -6.96 -8.49 -12.21
CA TYR A 81 -6.91 -7.88 -10.88
C TYR A 81 -5.53 -7.30 -10.60
N THR A 82 -5.44 -6.41 -9.61
CA THR A 82 -4.15 -5.86 -9.16
C THR A 82 -3.70 -6.57 -7.90
N LEU A 83 -2.44 -7.02 -7.88
CA LEU A 83 -1.79 -7.59 -6.71
C LEU A 83 -0.69 -6.65 -6.23
N LEU A 84 -0.74 -6.30 -4.95
CA LEU A 84 0.19 -5.37 -4.32
C LEU A 84 0.81 -6.03 -3.09
N ILE A 85 2.11 -5.83 -2.89
CA ILE A 85 2.83 -6.24 -1.68
C ILE A 85 3.17 -4.99 -0.86
N ASP A 86 2.79 -4.98 0.42
CA ASP A 86 3.14 -3.93 1.36
C ASP A 86 3.64 -4.51 2.70
N TYR A 87 4.49 -3.75 3.40
CA TYR A 87 5.10 -4.14 4.67
C TYR A 87 4.34 -3.62 5.90
N ALA A 88 3.11 -3.14 5.73
CA ALA A 88 2.23 -2.77 6.84
C ALA A 88 2.12 -3.93 7.83
N HIS A 89 2.65 -3.73 9.04
CA HIS A 89 2.76 -4.75 10.10
C HIS A 89 2.20 -4.24 11.45
N ASN A 90 1.43 -3.16 11.40
CA ASN A 90 0.67 -2.61 12.51
C ASN A 90 -0.58 -1.90 11.98
N ALA A 91 -1.56 -1.67 12.86
CA ALA A 91 -2.86 -1.11 12.51
C ALA A 91 -2.76 0.24 11.79
N LEU A 92 -1.93 1.17 12.27
CA LEU A 92 -1.75 2.48 11.64
C LEU A 92 -1.22 2.36 10.20
N SER A 93 -0.19 1.55 9.98
CA SER A 93 0.35 1.31 8.63
C SER A 93 -0.66 0.64 7.71
N MET A 94 -1.45 -0.30 8.23
CA MET A 94 -2.52 -0.98 7.49
C MET A 94 -3.65 0.00 7.14
N GLU A 95 -4.10 0.81 8.08
CA GLU A 95 -5.14 1.83 7.85
C GLU A 95 -4.70 2.82 6.78
N ASN A 96 -3.45 3.29 6.84
CA ASN A 96 -2.90 4.20 5.85
C ASN A 96 -2.89 3.60 4.43
N VAL A 97 -2.42 2.35 4.27
CA VAL A 97 -2.39 1.71 2.95
C VAL A 97 -3.80 1.38 2.44
N LEU A 98 -4.67 0.81 3.27
CA LEU A 98 -6.02 0.43 2.86
C LEU A 98 -6.88 1.65 2.54
N THR A 99 -6.81 2.71 3.34
CA THR A 99 -7.51 3.98 3.06
C THR A 99 -6.99 4.62 1.78
N THR A 100 -5.68 4.54 1.52
CA THR A 100 -5.09 5.02 0.26
C THR A 100 -5.63 4.22 -0.92
N LEU A 101 -5.65 2.88 -0.82
CA LEU A 101 -6.14 2.00 -1.88
C LEU A 101 -7.65 2.17 -2.13
N ARG A 102 -8.45 2.42 -1.10
CA ARG A 102 -9.89 2.70 -1.25
C ARG A 102 -10.17 3.95 -2.10
N LYS A 103 -9.28 4.95 -2.08
CA LYS A 103 -9.43 6.16 -2.93
C LYS A 103 -9.30 5.88 -4.43
N TYR A 104 -8.73 4.73 -4.80
CA TYR A 104 -8.70 4.26 -6.19
C TYR A 104 -10.01 3.59 -6.63
N ASN A 105 -11.04 3.58 -5.78
CA ASN A 105 -12.37 3.02 -6.04
C ASN A 105 -12.35 1.56 -6.58
N PRO A 106 -11.62 0.63 -5.95
CA PRO A 106 -11.61 -0.76 -6.39
C PRO A 106 -13.00 -1.38 -6.23
N HIS A 107 -13.41 -2.25 -7.17
CA HIS A 107 -14.64 -3.05 -7.02
C HIS A 107 -14.64 -3.90 -5.75
N ARG A 108 -13.48 -4.51 -5.44
CA ARG A 108 -13.23 -5.24 -4.21
C ARG A 108 -11.80 -5.01 -3.74
N LEU A 109 -11.62 -4.76 -2.44
CA LEU A 109 -10.33 -4.71 -1.76
C LEU A 109 -10.18 -5.92 -0.85
N ILE A 110 -9.25 -6.82 -1.20
CA ILE A 110 -8.96 -8.04 -0.45
C ILE A 110 -7.60 -7.88 0.24
N THR A 111 -7.56 -8.09 1.55
CA THR A 111 -6.34 -7.93 2.35
C THR A 111 -5.92 -9.28 2.91
N MET A 112 -4.75 -9.76 2.48
CA MET A 112 -4.14 -10.97 3.03
C MET A 112 -3.04 -10.59 4.02
N PHE A 113 -3.17 -11.02 5.27
CA PHE A 113 -2.21 -10.65 6.31
C PHE A 113 -2.14 -11.69 7.44
N GLY A 114 -1.01 -11.67 8.14
CA GLY A 114 -0.82 -12.33 9.43
C GLY A 114 -0.25 -11.33 10.44
N ALA A 115 0.23 -11.85 11.57
CA ALA A 115 0.94 -11.04 12.55
C ALA A 115 2.12 -11.81 13.13
N GLY A 116 3.16 -11.07 13.52
CA GLY A 116 4.34 -11.69 14.13
C GLY A 116 4.06 -12.29 15.51
N GLY A 117 4.56 -13.50 15.74
CA GLY A 117 4.67 -14.11 17.06
C GLY A 117 5.69 -13.39 17.94
N ASN A 118 5.60 -13.58 19.25
CA ASN A 118 6.39 -12.93 20.30
C ASN A 118 6.47 -11.39 20.13
N ARG A 119 5.34 -10.77 19.80
CA ARG A 119 5.14 -9.31 19.72
C ARG A 119 3.88 -8.93 20.50
N PRO A 120 3.67 -7.64 20.84
CA PRO A 120 2.48 -7.23 21.58
C PRO A 120 1.18 -7.68 20.90
N LYS A 121 0.39 -8.50 21.59
CA LYS A 121 -0.90 -9.03 21.10
C LYS A 121 -1.89 -7.94 20.69
N VAL A 122 -1.82 -6.76 21.32
CA VAL A 122 -2.65 -5.60 20.99
C VAL A 122 -2.64 -5.28 19.49
N ARG A 123 -1.48 -5.45 18.83
CA ARG A 123 -1.35 -5.21 17.39
C ARG A 123 -2.18 -6.18 16.55
N ARG A 124 -2.36 -7.42 17.01
CA ARG A 124 -3.16 -8.45 16.34
C ARG A 124 -4.64 -8.05 16.34
N TYR A 125 -5.13 -7.63 17.52
CA TYR A 125 -6.50 -7.13 17.68
C TYR A 125 -6.75 -5.90 16.80
N GLU A 126 -5.89 -4.89 16.87
CA GLU A 126 -6.07 -3.65 16.12
C GLU A 126 -5.95 -3.86 14.60
N MET A 127 -5.06 -4.74 14.13
CA MET A 127 -4.96 -5.09 12.72
C MET A 127 -6.21 -5.86 12.23
N GLY A 128 -6.71 -6.80 13.05
CA GLY A 128 -7.97 -7.50 12.77
C GLY A 128 -9.14 -6.53 12.58
N GLU A 129 -9.29 -5.59 13.53
CA GLU A 129 -10.32 -4.56 13.47
C GLU A 129 -10.14 -3.63 12.26
N THR A 130 -8.91 -3.17 11.99
CA THR A 130 -8.60 -2.30 10.85
C THR A 130 -8.94 -2.97 9.52
N SER A 131 -8.51 -4.22 9.33
CA SER A 131 -8.79 -4.98 8.11
C SER A 131 -10.29 -5.25 7.96
N GLY A 132 -11.00 -5.54 9.06
CA GLY A 132 -12.44 -5.76 9.06
C GLY A 132 -13.26 -4.55 8.61
N ARG A 133 -12.84 -3.33 9.00
CA ARG A 133 -13.51 -2.09 8.57
C ARG A 133 -13.21 -1.69 7.12
N LEU A 134 -11.98 -1.92 6.67
CA LEU A 134 -11.48 -1.31 5.43
C LEU A 134 -11.41 -2.28 4.24
N SER A 135 -11.44 -3.58 4.46
CA SER A 135 -11.38 -4.61 3.41
C SER A 135 -12.76 -5.21 3.14
N ASP A 136 -13.04 -5.58 1.89
CA ASP A 136 -14.25 -6.34 1.55
C ASP A 136 -14.11 -7.83 1.92
N LEU A 137 -12.87 -8.31 2.00
CA LEU A 137 -12.52 -9.62 2.52
C LEU A 137 -11.13 -9.58 3.16
N SER A 138 -11.02 -10.10 4.37
CA SER A 138 -9.74 -10.36 5.03
C SER A 138 -9.35 -11.83 4.86
N VAL A 139 -8.15 -12.11 4.38
CA VAL A 139 -7.55 -13.45 4.34
C VAL A 139 -6.51 -13.50 5.46
N ILE A 140 -6.86 -14.17 6.56
CA ILE A 140 -5.99 -14.28 7.73
C ILE A 140 -5.12 -15.53 7.55
N THR A 141 -3.81 -15.36 7.63
CA THR A 141 -2.82 -16.40 7.34
C THR A 141 -1.64 -16.33 8.31
N GLU A 142 -0.75 -17.33 8.26
CA GLU A 142 0.56 -17.26 8.91
C GLU A 142 1.43 -16.11 8.36
N ASP A 143 2.18 -15.49 9.26
CA ASP A 143 3.35 -14.64 9.01
C ASP A 143 4.51 -15.20 9.85
N ASN A 144 5.44 -14.40 10.36
CA ASN A 144 6.50 -14.90 11.22
C ASN A 144 6.00 -15.27 12.63
N SER A 145 5.51 -16.49 12.79
CA SER A 145 4.96 -17.09 14.04
C SER A 145 6.00 -17.29 15.14
N ARG A 146 7.29 -17.38 14.77
CA ARG A 146 8.43 -17.60 15.69
C ARG A 146 8.23 -18.84 16.55
N TYR A 147 7.92 -18.65 17.83
CA TYR A 147 7.73 -19.72 18.82
C TYR A 147 6.29 -19.77 19.34
N GLU A 148 5.39 -18.94 18.81
CA GLU A 148 3.96 -19.00 19.13
C GLU A 148 3.23 -19.89 18.12
N ASP A 149 2.16 -20.55 18.60
CA ASP A 149 1.27 -21.29 17.72
C ASP A 149 0.56 -20.34 16.74
N VAL A 150 0.53 -20.72 15.46
CA VAL A 150 -0.08 -19.92 14.39
C VAL A 150 -1.57 -19.69 14.66
N MET A 151 -2.28 -20.70 15.16
CA MET A 151 -3.70 -20.60 15.45
C MET A 151 -3.97 -19.67 16.63
N ASP A 152 -3.12 -19.66 17.65
CA ASP A 152 -3.23 -18.68 18.74
C ASP A 152 -3.13 -17.23 18.22
N ILE A 153 -2.21 -16.98 17.28
CA ILE A 153 -2.08 -15.66 16.62
C ILE A 153 -3.33 -15.34 15.81
N ILE A 154 -3.86 -16.31 15.06
CA ILE A 154 -5.06 -16.13 14.23
C ILE A 154 -6.30 -15.86 15.10
N GLU A 155 -6.47 -16.55 16.22
CA GLU A 155 -7.58 -16.30 17.16
C GLU A 155 -7.48 -14.91 17.81
N ASP A 156 -6.26 -14.43 18.11
CA ASP A 156 -6.07 -13.04 18.52
C ASP A 156 -6.54 -12.08 17.40
N ILE A 157 -6.16 -12.29 16.14
CA ILE A 157 -6.63 -11.44 15.02
C ILE A 157 -8.16 -11.49 14.88
N LYS A 158 -8.77 -12.68 14.99
CA LYS A 158 -10.22 -12.87 14.91
C LYS A 158 -10.97 -12.11 16.01
N THR A 159 -10.39 -12.01 17.20
CA THR A 159 -10.95 -11.19 18.28
C THR A 159 -11.10 -9.72 17.86
N GLY A 160 -10.16 -9.20 17.08
CA GLY A 160 -10.23 -7.85 16.50
C GLY A 160 -11.28 -7.74 15.39
N ILE A 161 -11.26 -8.65 14.41
CA ILE A 161 -12.15 -8.56 13.25
C ILE A 161 -13.62 -8.74 13.61
N ASN A 162 -13.92 -9.58 14.62
CA ASN A 162 -15.28 -9.83 15.11
C ASN A 162 -15.93 -8.62 15.80
N LYS A 163 -15.18 -7.53 16.03
CA LYS A 163 -15.73 -6.23 16.46
C LYS A 163 -16.31 -5.41 15.30
N THR A 164 -16.23 -5.94 14.08
CA THR A 164 -16.66 -5.31 12.83
C THR A 164 -17.59 -6.25 12.07
N ASP A 165 -18.24 -5.75 11.02
CA ASP A 165 -19.03 -6.56 10.08
C ASP A 165 -18.18 -7.13 8.92
N GLY A 166 -16.85 -7.05 9.03
CA GLY A 166 -15.90 -7.46 8.00
C GLY A 166 -15.89 -8.97 7.77
N LYS A 167 -15.98 -9.38 6.51
CA LYS A 167 -15.87 -10.79 6.13
C LYS A 167 -14.41 -11.26 6.19
N TYR A 168 -14.21 -12.49 6.64
CA TYR A 168 -12.87 -13.10 6.63
C TYR A 168 -12.89 -14.59 6.31
N VAL A 169 -11.74 -15.08 5.85
CA VAL A 169 -11.41 -16.50 5.74
C VAL A 169 -10.05 -16.75 6.37
N VAL A 170 -9.85 -17.96 6.88
CA VAL A 170 -8.58 -18.38 7.49
C VAL A 170 -7.90 -19.38 6.56
N VAL A 171 -6.65 -19.08 6.19
CA VAL A 171 -5.78 -19.97 5.41
C VAL A 171 -4.46 -20.04 6.17
N PRO A 172 -4.28 -20.99 7.10
CA PRO A 172 -3.20 -20.93 8.08
C PRO A 172 -1.82 -21.21 7.48
N ASN A 173 -1.73 -21.94 6.36
CA ASN A 173 -0.46 -22.28 5.72
C ASN A 173 -0.25 -21.40 4.48
N ARG A 174 0.68 -20.44 4.56
CA ARG A 174 1.08 -19.58 3.45
C ARG A 174 2.15 -20.21 2.56
#